data_AF-B7IHA5-F1
#
_entry.id   AF-B7IHA5-F1
#
_cell.length_a   1.000
_cell.length_b   1.000
_cell.length_c   1.000
_cell.angle_alpha   90.00
_cell.angle_beta   90.00
_cell.angle_gamma   90.00
#
_symmetry.space_group_name_H-M   'P 1'
#
loop_
_entity.id
_entity.type
_entity.pdbx_description
1 polymer ?
#
loop_
_entity_poly.entity_id
_entity_poly.type
_entity_poly.pdbx_seq_one_letter_code
_entity_poly.pdbx_strand_id
1 'polypeptide(L)'
;MKSFVMNIWITTWKKLYGENIVNELSSKFNLDEQNLLIPTNNVPDELVVNFSRELAKKVGKTYEELWQETGYHNIKSFHSFYPSYFKKEGVLSFLSAMDSVHRALTRRIKGAKPPRIIYNYIDEKTAVIRYESHRDFRNYFLGLLKGAADFFNDPLKIEILKQDMNSNGSFIEVKVTATKPYGKSVKLKLYKAISFGLLKSFSTNLTVIIPILTFVLSFLFTKYLGALPGSILTSISILIGLLLINKDLKNATKSVEKIINIYKEKDFNDILMISGEKDFEKLSKSNIKALSNLREFLIGFQGDTEEILNFSKKTLESSDAIQEEIGTMKELYCSPEGLDS
;
A
#
# COMPACT_ATOMS: atom_id res chain seq x y z
N MET A 1 6.61 11.59 16.36
CA MET A 1 6.70 10.19 15.88
C MET A 1 5.97 9.27 16.84
N LYS A 2 5.38 8.15 16.40
CA LYS A 2 4.78 7.18 17.33
C LYS A 2 5.85 6.43 18.11
N SER A 3 5.62 6.22 19.41
CA SER A 3 6.51 5.44 20.28
C SER A 3 6.75 4.03 19.76
N PHE A 4 5.71 3.33 19.28
CA PHE A 4 5.88 1.98 18.74
C PHE A 4 6.80 1.93 17.51
N VAL A 5 6.75 2.96 16.63
CA VAL A 5 7.60 3.00 15.44
C VAL A 5 9.05 3.19 15.85
N MET A 6 9.29 4.05 16.85
CA MET A 6 10.61 4.22 17.45
C MET A 6 11.11 2.91 18.08
N ASN A 7 10.25 2.18 18.79
CA ASN A 7 10.59 0.86 19.35
C ASN A 7 11.07 -0.13 18.28
N ILE A 8 10.38 -0.16 17.13
CA ILE A 8 10.76 -1.02 16.00
C ILE A 8 12.10 -0.59 15.42
N TRP A 9 12.37 0.71 15.30
CA TRP A 9 13.68 1.20 14.87
C TRP A 9 14.79 0.85 15.84
N ILE A 10 14.60 1.04 17.14
CA ILE A 10 15.54 0.61 18.18
C ILE A 10 15.82 -0.89 18.06
N THR A 11 14.79 -1.72 17.92
CA THR A 11 14.93 -3.17 17.72
C THR A 11 15.74 -3.50 16.47
N THR A 12 15.50 -2.80 15.36
CA THR A 12 16.24 -2.98 14.11
C THR A 12 17.70 -2.54 14.26
N TRP A 13 17.96 -1.40 14.90
CA TRP A 13 19.31 -0.89 15.13
C TRP A 13 20.10 -1.78 16.10
N LYS A 14 19.48 -2.34 17.13
CA LYS A 14 20.11 -3.31 18.04
C LYS A 14 20.61 -4.53 17.26
N LYS A 15 19.82 -5.02 16.30
CA LYS A 15 20.20 -6.14 15.42
C LYS A 15 21.29 -5.78 14.40
N LEU A 16 21.30 -4.54 13.89
CA LEU A 16 22.25 -4.11 12.87
C LEU A 16 23.59 -3.68 13.42
N TYR A 17 23.58 -2.91 14.50
CA TYR A 17 24.73 -2.18 15.00
C TYR A 17 25.16 -2.64 16.41
N GLY A 18 24.45 -3.61 16.99
CA GLY A 18 24.72 -4.15 18.31
C GLY A 18 24.01 -3.39 19.43
N GLU A 19 23.64 -4.12 20.47
CA GLU A 19 22.89 -3.58 21.60
C GLU A 19 23.66 -2.51 22.37
N ASN A 20 24.97 -2.68 22.55
CA ASN A 20 25.79 -1.76 23.32
C ASN A 20 25.74 -0.33 22.77
N ILE A 21 25.90 -0.16 21.45
CA ILE A 21 25.89 1.16 20.79
C ILE A 21 24.52 1.82 20.93
N VAL A 22 23.45 1.05 20.75
CA VAL A 22 22.08 1.58 20.80
C VAL A 22 21.67 1.91 22.23
N ASN A 23 21.99 1.05 23.21
CA ASN A 23 21.69 1.29 24.62
C ASN A 23 22.44 2.51 25.15
N GLU A 24 23.72 2.70 24.78
CA GLU A 24 24.49 3.89 25.13
C GLU A 24 23.79 5.17 24.62
N LEU A 25 23.33 5.17 23.37
CA LEU A 25 22.57 6.28 22.81
C LEU A 25 21.21 6.45 23.47
N SER A 26 20.49 5.36 23.76
CA SER A 26 19.21 5.41 24.48
C SER A 26 19.39 6.12 25.82
N SER A 27 20.43 5.77 26.60
CA SER A 27 20.76 6.46 27.85
C SER A 27 21.13 7.93 27.63
N LYS A 28 21.97 8.25 26.63
CA LYS A 28 22.38 9.63 26.31
C LYS A 28 21.18 10.53 26.00
N PHE A 29 20.17 10.00 25.33
CA PHE A 29 18.96 10.74 24.92
C PHE A 29 17.81 10.61 25.94
N ASN A 30 18.04 10.01 27.11
CA ASN A 30 17.00 9.71 28.12
C ASN A 30 15.77 9.00 27.52
N LEU A 31 16.04 8.08 26.59
CA LEU A 31 15.01 7.31 25.90
C LEU A 31 14.57 6.15 26.80
N ASP A 32 13.40 6.29 27.42
CA ASP A 32 12.81 5.21 28.19
C ASP A 32 12.16 4.17 27.27
N GLU A 33 12.80 3.01 27.15
CA GLU A 33 12.33 1.90 26.31
C GLU A 33 10.98 1.34 26.77
N GLN A 34 10.64 1.40 28.06
CA GLN A 34 9.34 0.94 28.55
C GLN A 34 8.22 1.86 28.04
N ASN A 35 8.48 3.18 28.04
CA ASN A 35 7.57 4.17 27.47
C ASN A 35 7.39 4.04 25.95
N LEU A 36 8.33 3.40 25.25
CA LEU A 36 8.19 3.12 23.81
C LEU A 36 7.20 2.00 23.49
N LEU A 37 6.92 1.12 24.47
CA LEU A 37 5.99 0.00 24.32
C LEU A 37 4.51 0.44 24.42
N ILE A 38 4.26 1.68 24.84
CA ILE A 38 2.91 2.24 25.00
C ILE A 38 2.43 2.78 23.64
N PRO A 39 1.40 2.18 22.99
CA PRO A 39 1.02 2.52 21.61
C PRO A 39 0.47 3.94 21.42
N THR A 40 -0.08 4.52 22.49
CA THR A 40 -0.65 5.87 22.52
C THR A 40 0.40 6.97 22.70
N ASN A 41 1.61 6.61 23.13
CA ASN A 41 2.69 7.57 23.35
C ASN A 41 3.31 8.05 22.03
N ASN A 42 3.86 9.26 22.08
CA ASN A 42 4.61 9.86 20.98
C ASN A 42 6.00 10.27 21.44
N VAL A 43 6.95 10.17 20.52
CA VAL A 43 8.32 10.66 20.64
C VAL A 43 8.45 11.95 19.82
N PRO A 44 9.08 13.02 20.33
CA PRO A 44 9.34 14.23 19.55
C PRO A 44 10.13 13.93 18.26
N ASP A 45 9.75 14.58 17.16
CA ASP A 45 10.42 14.35 15.86
C ASP A 45 11.91 14.75 15.92
N GLU A 46 12.23 15.81 16.67
CA GLU A 46 13.60 16.27 16.90
C GLU A 46 14.47 15.21 17.60
N LEU A 47 13.91 14.48 18.57
CA LEU A 47 14.61 13.40 19.25
C LEU A 47 14.99 12.32 18.23
N VAL A 48 14.07 11.91 17.35
CA VAL A 48 14.33 10.90 16.32
C VAL A 48 15.45 11.36 15.38
N VAL A 49 15.42 12.61 14.93
CA VAL A 49 16.44 13.17 14.02
C VAL A 49 17.80 13.24 14.70
N ASN A 50 17.87 13.74 15.93
CA ASN A 50 19.14 13.87 16.65
C ASN A 50 19.72 12.50 17.03
N PHE A 51 18.88 11.57 17.49
CA PHE A 51 19.27 10.20 17.80
C PHE A 51 19.86 9.51 16.56
N SER A 52 19.14 9.54 15.44
CA SER A 52 19.59 8.89 14.21
C SER A 52 20.83 9.54 13.60
N ARG A 53 21.01 10.86 13.71
CA ARG A 53 22.27 11.52 13.31
C ARG A 53 23.46 11.08 14.15
N GLU A 54 23.31 10.99 15.47
CA GLU A 54 24.38 10.52 16.35
C GLU A 54 24.69 9.05 16.13
N LEU A 55 23.66 8.21 15.89
CA LEU A 55 23.86 6.82 15.50
C LEU A 55 24.63 6.70 14.20
N ALA A 56 24.25 7.45 13.15
CA ALA A 56 24.94 7.47 11.85
C ALA A 56 26.44 7.78 12.02
N LYS A 57 26.77 8.81 12.82
CA LYS A 57 28.17 9.15 13.15
C LYS A 57 28.89 8.01 13.86
N LYS A 58 28.28 7.40 14.88
CA LYS A 58 28.90 6.29 15.64
C LYS A 58 29.18 5.06 14.79
N VAL A 59 28.33 4.78 13.79
CA VAL A 59 28.49 3.61 12.90
C VAL A 59 29.21 3.94 11.59
N GLY A 60 29.73 5.17 11.44
CA GLY A 60 30.50 5.58 10.26
C GLY A 60 29.69 5.66 8.97
N LYS A 61 28.39 5.98 9.05
CA LYS A 61 27.48 6.10 7.89
C LYS A 61 26.99 7.53 7.73
N THR A 62 26.60 7.89 6.51
CA THR A 62 25.78 9.08 6.28
C THR A 62 24.38 8.89 6.87
N TYR A 63 23.67 10.00 7.11
CA TYR A 63 22.29 9.95 7.60
C TYR A 63 21.36 9.22 6.62
N GLU A 64 21.59 9.42 5.32
CA GLU A 64 20.84 8.83 4.22
C GLU A 64 21.06 7.32 4.12
N GLU A 65 22.32 6.86 4.20
CA GLU A 65 22.67 5.43 4.21
C GLU A 65 22.08 4.72 5.42
N LEU A 66 22.20 5.32 6.62
CA LEU A 66 21.60 4.77 7.84
C LEU A 66 20.10 4.52 7.63
N TRP A 67 19.37 5.51 7.11
CA TRP A 67 17.92 5.40 6.91
C TRP A 67 17.55 4.42 5.82
N GLN A 68 18.32 4.35 4.73
CA GLN A 68 18.08 3.39 3.66
C GLN A 68 18.27 1.94 4.16
N GLU A 69 19.35 1.68 4.90
CA GLU A 69 19.62 0.36 5.49
C GLU A 69 18.61 0.01 6.57
N THR A 70 18.26 0.99 7.43
CA THR A 70 17.20 0.84 8.42
C THR A 70 15.91 0.41 7.73
N GLY A 71 15.48 1.10 6.66
CA GLY A 71 14.25 0.77 5.93
C GLY A 71 14.24 -0.65 5.39
N TYR A 72 15.35 -1.10 4.82
CA TYR A 72 15.48 -2.46 4.29
C TYR A 72 15.29 -3.52 5.37
N HIS A 73 15.98 -3.38 6.51
CA HIS A 73 15.88 -4.33 7.61
C HIS A 73 14.59 -4.19 8.44
N ASN A 74 13.99 -3.00 8.47
CA ASN A 74 12.80 -2.73 9.28
C ASN A 74 11.61 -3.57 8.85
N ILE A 75 11.55 -4.02 7.60
CA ILE A 75 10.48 -4.89 7.10
C ILE A 75 10.38 -6.18 7.90
N LYS A 76 11.52 -6.81 8.23
CA LYS A 76 11.55 -8.02 9.06
C LYS A 76 11.11 -7.74 10.49
N SER A 77 11.50 -6.59 11.05
CA SER A 77 11.05 -6.17 12.37
C SER A 77 9.54 -5.88 12.38
N PHE A 78 9.01 -5.15 11.40
CA PHE A 78 7.56 -4.95 11.27
C PHE A 78 6.81 -6.28 11.18
N HIS A 79 7.33 -7.26 10.44
CA HIS A 79 6.73 -8.59 10.37
C HIS A 79 6.71 -9.30 11.73
N SER A 80 7.76 -9.20 12.54
CA SER A 80 7.75 -9.82 13.87
C SER A 80 6.73 -9.20 14.82
N PHE A 81 6.47 -7.89 14.71
CA PHE A 81 5.48 -7.21 15.56
C PHE A 81 4.05 -7.31 15.00
N TYR A 82 3.89 -7.34 13.67
CA TYR A 82 2.61 -7.20 12.97
C TYR A 82 2.47 -8.19 11.80
N PRO A 83 2.56 -9.51 12.04
CA PRO A 83 2.63 -10.52 10.98
C PRO A 83 1.39 -10.52 10.08
N SER A 84 0.22 -10.18 10.61
CA SER A 84 -1.04 -10.17 9.87
C SER A 84 -1.03 -9.23 8.66
N TYR A 85 -0.30 -8.10 8.74
CA TYR A 85 -0.21 -7.13 7.64
C TYR A 85 0.58 -7.64 6.44
N PHE A 86 1.41 -8.66 6.65
CA PHE A 86 2.24 -9.28 5.63
C PHE A 86 1.58 -10.46 4.93
N LYS A 87 0.38 -10.87 5.36
CA LYS A 87 -0.43 -11.90 4.69
C LYS A 87 -1.00 -11.35 3.37
N LYS A 88 -0.13 -11.25 2.36
CA LYS A 88 -0.38 -10.69 1.03
C LYS A 88 0.22 -11.59 -0.03
N GLU A 89 -0.40 -11.61 -1.22
CA GLU A 89 0.03 -12.46 -2.33
C GLU A 89 1.40 -12.06 -2.91
N GLY A 90 1.77 -10.79 -2.78
CA GLY A 90 3.02 -10.26 -3.31
C GLY A 90 3.27 -8.81 -2.89
N VAL A 91 4.42 -8.28 -3.31
CA VAL A 91 4.91 -6.97 -2.85
C VAL A 91 4.00 -5.83 -3.28
N LEU A 92 3.44 -5.87 -4.49
CA LEU A 92 2.51 -4.82 -4.97
C LEU A 92 1.20 -4.81 -4.17
N SER A 93 0.67 -5.99 -3.81
CA SER A 93 -0.50 -6.11 -2.95
C SER A 93 -0.24 -5.50 -1.57
N PHE A 94 0.92 -5.80 -0.97
CA PHE A 94 1.37 -5.20 0.28
C PHE A 94 1.49 -3.67 0.18
N LEU A 95 2.23 -3.17 -0.81
CA LEU A 95 2.45 -1.73 -1.00
C LEU A 95 1.15 -0.96 -1.25
N SER A 96 0.17 -1.57 -1.94
CA SER A 96 -1.13 -0.95 -2.20
C SER A 96 -1.95 -0.66 -0.94
N ALA A 97 -1.69 -1.38 0.16
CA ALA A 97 -2.39 -1.20 1.42
C ALA A 97 -1.73 -0.16 2.34
N MET A 98 -0.48 0.25 2.06
CA MET A 98 0.33 1.00 3.01
C MET A 98 -0.26 2.37 3.39
N ASP A 99 -0.87 3.10 2.46
CA ASP A 99 -1.54 4.38 2.79
C ASP A 99 -2.68 4.16 3.78
N SER A 100 -3.50 3.13 3.55
CA SER A 100 -4.65 2.78 4.39
C SER A 100 -4.20 2.32 5.77
N VAL A 101 -3.13 1.52 5.86
CA VAL A 101 -2.53 1.10 7.14
C VAL A 101 -2.08 2.32 7.93
N HIS A 102 -1.33 3.25 7.31
CA HIS A 102 -0.84 4.43 8.01
C HIS A 102 -1.97 5.35 8.48
N ARG A 103 -3.02 5.54 7.69
CA ARG A 103 -4.21 6.31 8.11
C ARG A 103 -4.97 5.60 9.23
N ALA A 104 -5.26 4.32 9.07
CA ALA A 104 -6.02 3.55 10.05
C ALA A 104 -5.35 3.55 11.43
N LEU A 105 -4.03 3.33 11.47
CA LEU A 105 -3.28 3.34 12.72
C LEU A 105 -3.19 4.74 13.35
N THR A 106 -3.30 5.83 12.58
CA THR A 106 -3.11 7.19 13.10
C THR A 106 -4.42 7.95 13.34
N ARG A 107 -5.57 7.41 12.89
CA ARG A 107 -6.88 8.09 12.93
C ARG A 107 -7.33 8.57 14.30
N ARG A 108 -6.94 7.86 15.38
CA ARG A 108 -7.35 8.16 16.77
C ARG A 108 -6.45 9.19 17.47
N ILE A 109 -5.36 9.61 16.84
CA ILE A 109 -4.34 10.46 17.47
C ILE A 109 -4.53 11.90 17.00
N LYS A 110 -4.92 12.76 17.94
CA LYS A 110 -5.11 14.19 17.67
C LYS A 110 -3.80 14.82 17.18
N GLY A 111 -3.85 15.43 15.99
CA GLY A 111 -2.69 16.11 15.38
C GLY A 111 -1.67 15.17 14.72
N ALA A 112 -1.96 13.87 14.56
CA ALA A 112 -1.06 12.98 13.86
C ALA A 112 -0.85 13.38 12.39
N LYS A 113 0.41 13.43 11.99
CA LYS A 113 0.85 13.70 10.61
C LYS A 113 1.58 12.46 10.06
N PRO A 114 0.86 11.40 9.66
CA PRO A 114 1.49 10.24 9.02
C PRO A 114 2.02 10.60 7.62
N PRO A 115 3.03 9.88 7.12
CA PRO A 115 3.37 9.97 5.70
C PRO A 115 2.19 9.47 4.85
N ARG A 116 2.03 10.05 3.67
CA ARG A 116 1.14 9.54 2.63
C ARG A 116 1.94 8.63 1.70
N ILE A 117 1.36 7.47 1.38
CA ILE A 117 1.99 6.47 0.50
C ILE A 117 0.98 6.18 -0.63
N ILE A 118 0.83 7.14 -1.53
CA ILE A 118 -0.21 7.12 -2.54
C ILE A 118 0.16 6.09 -3.60
N TYR A 119 -0.61 5.00 -3.67
CA TYR A 119 -0.44 3.93 -4.64
C TYR A 119 -1.32 4.15 -5.86
N ASN A 120 -0.71 4.36 -7.02
CA ASN A 120 -1.39 4.49 -8.30
C ASN A 120 -1.14 3.23 -9.14
N TYR A 121 -2.19 2.42 -9.31
CA TYR A 121 -2.16 1.23 -10.16
C TYR A 121 -1.99 1.61 -11.64
N ILE A 122 -1.03 0.99 -12.33
CA ILE A 122 -0.82 1.16 -13.78
C ILE A 122 -1.26 -0.09 -14.53
N ASP A 123 -0.72 -1.25 -14.14
CA ASP A 123 -1.09 -2.57 -14.64
C ASP A 123 -0.72 -3.66 -13.63
N GLU A 124 -0.89 -4.92 -14.01
CA GLU A 124 -0.72 -6.07 -13.13
C GLU A 124 0.67 -6.18 -12.52
N LYS A 125 1.70 -5.61 -13.14
CA LYS A 125 3.08 -5.70 -12.63
C LYS A 125 3.68 -4.34 -12.32
N THR A 126 2.96 -3.26 -12.56
CA THR A 126 3.51 -1.90 -12.51
C THR A 126 2.62 -0.99 -11.69
N ALA A 127 3.24 -0.18 -10.84
CA ALA A 127 2.58 0.89 -10.10
C ALA A 127 3.47 2.11 -9.98
N VAL A 128 2.85 3.26 -9.77
CA VAL A 128 3.54 4.48 -9.34
C VAL A 128 3.19 4.72 -7.87
N ILE A 129 4.20 4.86 -7.03
CA ILE A 129 4.03 5.08 -5.60
C ILE A 129 4.63 6.44 -5.27
N ARG A 130 3.82 7.31 -4.67
CA ARG A 130 4.26 8.61 -4.18
C ARG A 130 4.28 8.60 -2.66
N TYR A 131 5.48 8.73 -2.10
CA TYR A 131 5.69 9.08 -0.71
C TYR A 131 5.63 10.60 -0.55
N GLU A 132 4.90 11.08 0.44
CA GLU A 132 4.82 12.50 0.80
C GLU A 132 4.72 12.68 2.31
N SER A 133 5.55 13.55 2.88
CA SER A 133 5.54 13.84 4.31
C SER A 133 6.16 15.19 4.62
N HIS A 134 5.79 15.78 5.76
CA HIS A 134 6.49 16.93 6.33
C HIS A 134 7.90 16.58 6.83
N ARG A 135 8.19 15.28 7.02
CA ARG A 135 9.51 14.76 7.37
C ARG A 135 10.23 14.30 6.11
N ASP A 136 11.56 14.42 6.06
CA ASP A 136 12.35 13.82 4.97
C ASP A 136 12.82 12.41 5.35
N PHE A 137 12.03 11.42 4.99
CA PHE A 137 12.38 10.00 5.10
C PHE A 137 12.35 9.29 3.74
N ARG A 138 12.70 10.01 2.65
CA ARG A 138 12.73 9.43 1.29
C ARG A 138 13.67 8.24 1.17
N ASN A 139 14.85 8.31 1.78
CA ASN A 139 15.82 7.20 1.78
C ASN A 139 15.33 5.99 2.58
N TYR A 140 14.67 6.22 3.72
CA TYR A 140 13.99 5.17 4.47
C TYR A 140 12.87 4.51 3.67
N PHE A 141 12.06 5.30 2.94
CA PHE A 141 11.03 4.78 2.04
C PHE A 141 11.63 3.89 0.93
N LEU A 142 12.73 4.32 0.28
CA LEU A 142 13.43 3.49 -0.70
C LEU A 142 13.98 2.20 -0.08
N GLY A 143 14.49 2.26 1.15
CA GLY A 143 14.90 1.10 1.93
C GLY A 143 13.74 0.12 2.14
N LEU A 144 12.59 0.61 2.60
CA LEU A 144 11.39 -0.20 2.82
C LEU A 144 10.91 -0.91 1.56
N LEU A 145 10.96 -0.24 0.39
CA LEU A 145 10.60 -0.87 -0.89
C LEU A 145 11.49 -2.07 -1.21
N LYS A 146 12.81 -1.92 -1.02
CA LYS A 146 13.79 -2.99 -1.24
C LYS A 146 13.57 -4.13 -0.23
N GLY A 147 13.42 -3.81 1.06
CA GLY A 147 13.17 -4.81 2.10
C GLY A 147 11.86 -5.58 1.87
N ALA A 148 10.82 -4.91 1.35
CA ALA A 148 9.56 -5.55 1.02
C ALA A 148 9.69 -6.48 -0.19
N ALA A 149 10.42 -6.07 -1.23
CA ALA A 149 10.72 -6.93 -2.39
C ALA A 149 11.38 -8.25 -1.95
N ASP A 150 12.36 -8.15 -1.05
CA ASP A 150 13.09 -9.31 -0.56
C ASP A 150 12.25 -10.18 0.37
N PHE A 151 11.43 -9.57 1.24
CA PHE A 151 10.52 -10.32 2.12
C PHE A 151 9.51 -11.17 1.33
N PHE A 152 8.93 -10.62 0.26
CA PHE A 152 7.95 -11.32 -0.57
C PHE A 152 8.58 -12.22 -1.64
N ASN A 153 9.92 -12.29 -1.70
CA ASN A 153 10.67 -12.95 -2.76
C ASN A 153 10.13 -12.55 -4.14
N ASP A 154 10.02 -11.24 -4.37
CA ASP A 154 9.45 -10.62 -5.57
C ASP A 154 10.27 -9.36 -5.92
N PRO A 155 11.34 -9.52 -6.72
CA PRO A 155 12.25 -8.42 -7.05
C PRO A 155 11.51 -7.22 -7.66
N LEU A 156 11.81 -6.03 -7.13
CA LEU A 156 11.27 -4.76 -7.64
C LEU A 156 12.32 -3.99 -8.44
N LYS A 157 12.01 -3.69 -9.70
CA LYS A 157 12.69 -2.61 -10.43
C LYS A 157 12.10 -1.28 -9.96
N ILE A 158 12.94 -0.40 -9.42
CA ILE A 158 12.53 0.91 -8.88
C ILE A 158 13.16 2.00 -9.76
N GLU A 159 12.32 2.86 -10.33
CA GLU A 159 12.72 4.02 -11.13
C GLU A 159 12.18 5.29 -10.47
N ILE A 160 13.05 6.23 -10.12
CA ILE A 160 12.64 7.50 -9.52
C ILE A 160 12.13 8.41 -10.64
N LEU A 161 10.86 8.79 -10.59
CA LEU A 161 10.25 9.68 -11.59
C LEU A 161 10.43 11.14 -11.21
N LYS A 162 10.15 11.48 -9.94
CA LYS A 162 10.19 12.84 -9.41
C LYS A 162 10.53 12.81 -7.93
N GLN A 163 11.26 13.80 -7.47
CA GLN A 163 11.45 14.05 -6.04
C GLN A 163 11.70 15.53 -5.82
N ASP A 164 11.28 16.02 -4.67
CA ASP A 164 11.54 17.39 -4.25
C ASP A 164 11.54 17.49 -2.73
N MET A 165 12.13 18.58 -2.22
CA MET A 165 12.17 18.94 -0.82
C MET A 165 12.03 20.45 -0.69
N ASN A 166 11.02 20.90 0.06
CA ASN A 166 10.79 22.30 0.35
C ASN A 166 10.49 22.52 1.84
N SER A 167 10.22 23.76 2.22
CA SER A 167 9.88 24.14 3.61
C SER A 167 8.63 23.45 4.15
N ASN A 168 7.75 22.92 3.29
CA ASN A 168 6.50 22.26 3.68
C ASN A 168 6.65 20.72 3.77
N GLY A 169 7.77 20.15 3.32
CA GLY A 169 8.04 18.72 3.40
C GLY A 169 8.84 18.18 2.23
N SER A 170 8.83 16.85 2.10
CA SER A 170 9.49 16.11 1.03
C SER A 170 8.52 15.17 0.34
N PHE A 171 8.78 14.91 -0.94
CA PHE A 171 8.12 13.82 -1.65
C PHE A 171 9.10 13.08 -2.56
N ILE A 172 8.79 11.81 -2.80
CA ILE A 172 9.44 10.99 -3.84
C ILE A 172 8.38 10.14 -4.53
N GLU A 173 8.38 10.20 -5.85
CA GLU A 173 7.53 9.41 -6.72
C GLU A 173 8.38 8.40 -7.48
N VAL A 174 8.07 7.13 -7.27
CA VAL A 174 8.78 6.02 -7.90
C VAL A 174 7.84 5.17 -8.73
N LYS A 175 8.29 4.75 -9.89
CA LYS A 175 7.67 3.67 -10.64
C LYS A 175 8.31 2.36 -10.17
N VAL A 176 7.47 1.42 -9.75
CA VAL A 176 7.88 0.08 -9.36
C VAL A 176 7.37 -0.92 -10.39
N THR A 177 8.21 -1.91 -10.71
CA THR A 177 7.83 -3.05 -11.56
C THR A 177 8.20 -4.35 -10.85
N ALA A 178 7.21 -5.18 -10.57
CA ALA A 178 7.33 -6.45 -9.88
C ALA A 178 7.36 -7.64 -10.84
N THR A 179 7.73 -8.82 -10.33
CA THR A 179 7.70 -10.07 -11.10
C THR A 179 6.35 -10.76 -10.99
N LYS A 180 5.72 -10.73 -9.81
CA LYS A 180 4.40 -11.30 -9.55
C LYS A 180 3.29 -10.31 -9.91
N PRO A 181 2.20 -10.78 -10.52
CA PRO A 181 1.06 -9.92 -10.82
C PRO A 181 0.28 -9.56 -9.56
N TYR A 182 -0.32 -8.38 -9.55
CA TYR A 182 -1.28 -7.90 -8.56
C TYR A 182 -2.47 -7.25 -9.28
N GLY A 183 -3.68 -7.70 -8.95
CA GLY A 183 -4.89 -7.27 -9.63
C GLY A 183 -4.96 -7.72 -11.09
N LYS A 184 -6.01 -7.29 -11.78
CA LYS A 184 -6.29 -7.62 -13.19
C LYS A 184 -6.55 -6.35 -14.01
N SER A 185 -5.94 -6.26 -15.19
CA SER A 185 -6.15 -5.12 -16.11
C SER A 185 -6.79 -5.59 -17.42
N VAL A 186 -8.04 -5.21 -17.65
CA VAL A 186 -8.78 -5.52 -18.88
C VAL A 186 -8.72 -4.32 -19.81
N LYS A 187 -8.00 -4.46 -20.94
CA LYS A 187 -7.84 -3.43 -21.97
C LYS A 187 -8.78 -3.69 -23.15
N LEU A 188 -9.65 -2.74 -23.46
CA LEU A 188 -10.58 -2.79 -24.60
C LEU A 188 -9.85 -2.36 -25.89
N LYS A 189 -9.08 -3.29 -26.47
CA LYS A 189 -8.17 -3.01 -27.59
C LYS A 189 -8.90 -2.78 -28.92
N LEU A 190 -9.97 -3.52 -29.20
CA LEU A 190 -10.71 -3.41 -30.46
C LEU A 190 -11.47 -2.10 -30.52
N TYR A 191 -12.07 -1.72 -29.39
CA TYR A 191 -12.69 -0.42 -29.21
C TYR A 191 -11.72 0.73 -29.49
N LYS A 192 -10.51 0.70 -28.91
CA LYS A 192 -9.50 1.75 -29.12
C LYS A 192 -9.04 1.86 -30.58
N ALA A 193 -8.97 0.72 -31.29
CA ALA A 193 -8.59 0.70 -32.69
C ALA A 193 -9.65 1.37 -33.58
N ILE A 194 -10.94 1.05 -33.36
CA ILE A 194 -12.04 1.59 -34.16
C ILE A 194 -12.30 3.06 -33.84
N SER A 195 -12.10 3.47 -32.58
CA SER A 195 -12.28 4.87 -32.18
C SER A 195 -11.12 5.79 -32.56
N PHE A 196 -10.06 5.26 -33.17
CA PHE A 196 -8.78 5.94 -33.40
C PHE A 196 -8.22 6.64 -32.14
N GLY A 197 -8.68 6.25 -30.94
CA GLY A 197 -8.38 6.93 -29.68
C GLY A 197 -8.97 8.34 -29.52
N LEU A 198 -9.74 8.85 -30.50
CA LEU A 198 -10.29 10.21 -30.49
C LEU A 198 -11.48 10.35 -29.54
N LEU A 199 -12.33 9.32 -29.48
CA LEU A 199 -13.55 9.31 -28.69
C LEU A 199 -13.52 8.14 -27.71
N LYS A 200 -13.68 8.48 -26.42
CA LYS A 200 -13.46 7.55 -25.31
C LYS A 200 -14.73 6.93 -24.76
N SER A 201 -15.93 7.33 -25.17
CA SER A 201 -17.21 6.75 -24.73
C SER A 201 -17.92 5.90 -25.81
N PHE A 202 -18.49 4.75 -25.41
CA PHE A 202 -19.22 3.86 -26.35
C PHE A 202 -20.36 4.60 -27.08
N SER A 203 -21.18 5.34 -26.33
CA SER A 203 -22.35 6.07 -26.87
C SER A 203 -21.95 7.10 -27.94
N THR A 204 -20.87 7.84 -27.71
CA THR A 204 -20.38 8.86 -28.65
C THR A 204 -19.74 8.22 -29.88
N ASN A 205 -19.04 7.09 -29.71
CA ASN A 205 -18.49 6.34 -30.83
C ASN A 205 -19.57 5.80 -31.77
N LEU A 206 -20.63 5.21 -31.22
CA LEU A 206 -21.75 4.72 -32.02
C LEU A 206 -22.49 5.85 -32.74
N THR A 207 -22.70 6.99 -32.07
CA THR A 207 -23.48 8.09 -32.64
C THR A 207 -22.70 8.93 -33.66
N VAL A 208 -21.38 9.06 -33.51
CA VAL A 208 -20.57 9.98 -34.34
C VAL A 208 -19.65 9.23 -35.30
N ILE A 209 -18.87 8.26 -34.81
CA ILE A 209 -17.87 7.59 -35.66
C ILE A 209 -18.53 6.66 -36.66
N ILE A 210 -19.51 5.85 -36.24
CA ILE A 210 -20.13 4.88 -37.15
C ILE A 210 -20.78 5.57 -38.36
N PRO A 211 -21.57 6.65 -38.22
CA PRO A 211 -22.11 7.35 -39.40
C PRO A 211 -21.03 7.94 -40.31
N ILE A 212 -20.00 8.57 -39.75
CA ILE A 212 -18.88 9.12 -40.53
C ILE A 212 -18.14 8.02 -41.28
N LEU A 213 -17.82 6.92 -40.59
CA LEU A 213 -17.15 5.76 -41.17
C LEU A 213 -18.02 5.13 -42.27
N THR A 214 -19.32 5.01 -42.04
CA THR A 214 -20.28 4.49 -43.02
C THR A 214 -20.32 5.38 -44.26
N PHE A 215 -20.34 6.71 -44.07
CA PHE A 215 -20.30 7.66 -45.19
C PHE A 215 -19.01 7.53 -46.00
N VAL A 216 -17.85 7.52 -45.34
CA VAL A 216 -16.53 7.39 -46.00
C VAL A 216 -16.42 6.06 -46.76
N LEU A 217 -16.78 4.95 -46.14
CA LEU A 217 -16.74 3.63 -46.78
C LEU A 217 -17.73 3.54 -47.95
N SER A 218 -18.95 4.06 -47.77
CA SER A 218 -19.96 4.13 -48.85
C SER A 218 -19.43 4.93 -50.03
N PHE A 219 -18.88 6.13 -49.80
CA PHE A 219 -18.30 6.97 -50.85
C PHE A 219 -17.14 6.26 -51.57
N LEU A 220 -16.20 5.67 -50.83
CA LEU A 220 -15.04 4.98 -51.41
C LEU A 220 -15.47 3.75 -52.22
N PHE A 221 -16.28 2.86 -51.65
CA PHE A 221 -16.66 1.63 -52.31
C PHE A 221 -17.58 1.85 -53.50
N THR A 222 -18.54 2.77 -53.41
CA THR A 222 -19.40 3.08 -54.55
C THR A 222 -18.64 3.74 -55.71
N LYS A 223 -17.61 4.54 -55.42
CA LYS A 223 -16.73 5.15 -56.44
C LYS A 223 -15.94 4.11 -57.25
N TYR A 224 -15.43 3.06 -56.63
CA TYR A 224 -14.59 2.06 -57.31
C TYR A 224 -15.35 0.83 -57.82
N LEU A 225 -16.44 0.41 -57.16
CA LEU A 225 -17.13 -0.86 -57.41
C LEU A 225 -18.57 -0.67 -57.94
N GLY A 226 -19.07 0.57 -58.02
CA GLY A 226 -20.45 0.88 -58.37
C GLY A 226 -21.41 0.80 -57.16
N ALA A 227 -22.65 1.27 -57.36
CA ALA A 227 -23.60 1.49 -56.26
C ALA A 227 -23.99 0.21 -55.50
N LEU A 228 -24.34 -0.86 -56.21
CA LEU A 228 -24.81 -2.13 -55.63
C LEU A 228 -23.67 -2.88 -54.89
N PRO A 229 -22.55 -3.25 -55.54
CA PRO A 229 -21.47 -3.94 -54.85
C PRO A 229 -20.83 -3.08 -53.74
N GLY A 230 -20.73 -1.76 -53.95
CA GLY A 230 -20.15 -0.86 -52.97
C GLY A 230 -20.98 -0.70 -51.68
N SER A 231 -22.31 -0.65 -51.79
CA SER A 231 -23.19 -0.59 -50.62
C SER A 231 -23.20 -1.89 -49.82
N ILE A 232 -23.15 -3.05 -50.49
CA ILE A 232 -23.02 -4.37 -49.85
C ILE A 232 -21.72 -4.44 -49.05
N LEU A 233 -20.58 -4.08 -49.66
CA LEU A 233 -19.28 -4.12 -49.00
C LEU A 233 -19.21 -3.15 -47.80
N THR A 234 -19.87 -1.99 -47.91
CA THR A 234 -20.01 -1.04 -46.79
C THR A 234 -20.76 -1.66 -45.63
N SER A 235 -21.93 -2.28 -45.91
CA SER A 235 -22.76 -2.94 -44.89
C SER A 235 -21.98 -4.05 -44.16
N ILE A 236 -21.29 -4.91 -44.91
CA ILE A 236 -20.46 -5.99 -44.35
C ILE A 236 -19.35 -5.41 -43.46
N SER A 237 -18.67 -4.36 -43.92
CA SER A 237 -17.58 -3.72 -43.17
C SER A 237 -18.06 -3.12 -41.84
N ILE A 238 -19.21 -2.42 -41.86
CA ILE A 238 -19.82 -1.87 -40.65
C ILE A 238 -20.30 -2.99 -39.71
N LEU A 239 -20.91 -4.05 -40.24
CA LEU A 239 -21.33 -5.20 -39.45
C LEU A 239 -20.14 -5.85 -38.72
N ILE A 240 -19.03 -6.08 -39.41
CA ILE A 240 -17.81 -6.62 -38.81
C ILE A 240 -17.30 -5.68 -37.70
N GLY A 241 -17.26 -4.36 -37.95
CA GLY A 241 -16.88 -3.36 -36.96
C GLY A 241 -17.77 -3.42 -35.70
N LEU A 242 -19.09 -3.50 -35.87
CA LEU A 242 -20.05 -3.60 -34.77
C LEU A 242 -19.90 -4.91 -33.98
N LEU A 243 -19.64 -6.04 -34.65
CA LEU A 243 -19.39 -7.32 -33.97
C LEU A 243 -18.12 -7.28 -33.10
N LEU A 244 -17.06 -6.62 -33.56
CA LEU A 244 -15.83 -6.42 -32.79
C LEU A 244 -16.05 -5.52 -31.57
N ILE A 245 -16.80 -4.43 -31.72
CA ILE A 245 -17.20 -3.55 -30.61
C ILE A 245 -18.04 -4.32 -29.59
N ASN A 246 -19.01 -5.12 -30.03
CA ASN A 246 -19.86 -5.92 -29.15
C ASN A 246 -19.06 -6.95 -28.36
N LYS A 247 -18.01 -7.54 -28.95
CA LYS A 247 -17.08 -8.43 -28.22
C LYS A 247 -16.40 -7.71 -27.06
N ASP A 248 -15.90 -6.49 -27.28
CA ASP A 248 -15.29 -5.68 -26.22
C ASP A 248 -16.31 -5.26 -25.15
N LEU A 249 -17.54 -4.91 -25.56
CA LEU A 249 -18.62 -4.60 -24.62
C LEU A 249 -18.95 -5.81 -23.73
N LYS A 250 -19.09 -7.01 -24.32
CA LYS A 250 -19.28 -8.26 -23.55
C LYS A 250 -18.13 -8.52 -22.58
N ASN A 251 -16.88 -8.26 -22.98
CA ASN A 251 -15.72 -8.39 -22.09
C ASN A 251 -15.76 -7.39 -20.94
N ALA A 252 -16.19 -6.15 -21.20
CA ALA A 252 -16.39 -5.13 -20.18
C ALA A 252 -17.48 -5.54 -19.18
N THR A 253 -18.64 -6.02 -19.66
CA THR A 253 -19.73 -6.53 -18.80
C THR A 253 -19.27 -7.70 -17.92
N LYS A 254 -18.57 -8.69 -18.50
CA LYS A 254 -17.98 -9.81 -17.73
C LYS A 254 -16.97 -9.32 -16.68
N SER A 255 -16.28 -8.22 -16.95
CA SER A 255 -15.34 -7.63 -15.99
C SER A 255 -16.07 -6.98 -14.82
N VAL A 256 -17.24 -6.37 -15.07
CA VAL A 256 -18.13 -5.87 -14.01
C VAL A 256 -18.69 -7.03 -13.17
N GLU A 257 -19.08 -8.15 -13.78
CA GLU A 257 -19.48 -9.36 -13.04
C GLU A 257 -18.36 -9.88 -12.14
N LYS A 258 -17.11 -9.89 -12.63
CA LYS A 258 -15.94 -10.23 -11.80
C LYS A 258 -15.75 -9.27 -10.63
N ILE A 259 -15.98 -7.97 -10.83
CA ILE A 259 -15.96 -6.99 -9.72
C ILE A 259 -17.00 -7.36 -8.66
N ILE A 260 -18.21 -7.77 -9.06
CA ILE A 260 -19.25 -8.19 -8.11
C ILE A 260 -18.82 -9.46 -7.35
N ASN A 261 -18.18 -10.41 -8.04
CA ASN A 261 -17.69 -11.64 -7.41
C ASN A 261 -16.63 -11.38 -6.32
N ILE A 262 -15.77 -10.37 -6.48
CA ILE A 262 -14.82 -9.93 -5.43
C ILE A 262 -15.56 -9.67 -4.11
N TYR A 263 -16.72 -8.99 -4.16
CA TYR A 263 -17.53 -8.73 -2.97
C TYR A 263 -18.23 -9.97 -2.43
N LYS A 264 -18.72 -10.84 -3.33
CA LYS A 264 -19.40 -12.09 -2.97
C LYS A 264 -18.46 -13.05 -2.24
N GLU A 265 -17.23 -13.18 -2.73
CA GLU A 265 -16.19 -14.04 -2.17
C GLU A 265 -15.46 -13.39 -0.99
N LYS A 266 -15.67 -12.08 -0.78
CA LYS A 266 -14.99 -11.26 0.23
C LYS A 266 -13.46 -11.25 0.08
N ASP A 267 -12.94 -11.59 -1.10
CA ASP A 267 -11.53 -11.45 -1.42
C ASP A 267 -11.23 -10.00 -1.77
N PHE A 268 -11.27 -9.16 -0.76
CA PHE A 268 -11.03 -7.74 -0.96
C PHE A 268 -9.60 -7.44 -1.36
N ASN A 269 -8.66 -8.39 -1.51
CA ASN A 269 -7.30 -8.11 -1.96
C ASN A 269 -7.19 -8.00 -3.50
N ASP A 270 -8.08 -8.63 -4.27
CA ASP A 270 -8.09 -8.50 -5.73
C ASP A 270 -8.63 -7.12 -6.16
N ILE A 271 -8.09 -6.58 -7.25
CA ILE A 271 -8.58 -5.35 -7.88
C ILE A 271 -8.72 -5.59 -9.38
N LEU A 272 -9.78 -5.03 -9.98
CA LEU A 272 -10.00 -5.11 -11.41
C LEU A 272 -10.11 -3.69 -11.99
N MET A 273 -9.21 -3.39 -12.92
CA MET A 273 -9.18 -2.14 -13.67
C MET A 273 -9.62 -2.38 -15.11
N ILE A 274 -10.60 -1.62 -15.58
CA ILE A 274 -11.01 -1.62 -17.00
C ILE A 274 -10.41 -0.37 -17.65
N SER A 275 -9.82 -0.52 -18.83
CA SER A 275 -9.17 0.59 -19.54
C SER A 275 -9.54 0.61 -21.01
N GLY A 276 -9.63 1.82 -21.56
CA GLY A 276 -9.90 2.06 -22.98
C GLY A 276 -11.21 2.78 -23.23
N GLU A 277 -12.25 2.50 -22.43
CA GLU A 277 -13.54 3.18 -22.49
C GLU A 277 -13.82 3.96 -21.20
N LYS A 278 -14.27 5.20 -21.35
CA LYS A 278 -14.32 6.22 -20.30
C LYS A 278 -15.26 5.85 -19.16
N ASP A 279 -16.43 5.29 -19.45
CA ASP A 279 -17.45 5.02 -18.46
C ASP A 279 -17.09 3.76 -17.64
N PHE A 280 -16.62 2.71 -18.30
CA PHE A 280 -16.07 1.52 -17.62
C PHE A 280 -14.79 1.83 -16.84
N GLU A 281 -13.92 2.69 -17.36
CA GLU A 281 -12.73 3.14 -16.65
C GLU A 281 -13.09 3.95 -15.40
N LYS A 282 -14.06 4.88 -15.52
CA LYS A 282 -14.57 5.65 -14.37
C LYS A 282 -15.21 4.72 -13.33
N LEU A 283 -16.01 3.75 -13.77
CA LEU A 283 -16.67 2.78 -12.90
C LEU A 283 -15.64 1.94 -12.13
N SER A 284 -14.68 1.34 -12.83
CA SER A 284 -13.64 0.51 -12.20
C SER A 284 -12.75 1.32 -11.25
N LYS A 285 -12.34 2.54 -11.63
CA LYS A 285 -11.61 3.46 -10.72
C LYS A 285 -12.41 3.80 -9.46
N SER A 286 -13.70 4.10 -9.60
CA SER A 286 -14.59 4.39 -8.47
C SER A 286 -14.74 3.18 -7.55
N ASN A 287 -14.87 1.98 -8.13
CA ASN A 287 -14.92 0.72 -7.38
C ASN A 287 -13.61 0.45 -6.61
N ILE A 288 -12.44 0.64 -7.25
CA ILE A 288 -11.14 0.47 -6.58
C ILE A 288 -11.03 1.44 -5.38
N LYS A 289 -11.49 2.68 -5.54
CA LYS A 289 -11.53 3.65 -4.42
C LYS A 289 -12.47 3.20 -3.30
N ALA A 290 -13.66 2.71 -3.62
CA ALA A 290 -14.60 2.19 -2.63
C ALA A 290 -14.01 0.99 -1.88
N LEU A 291 -13.40 0.04 -2.61
CA LEU A 291 -12.72 -1.12 -2.04
C LEU A 291 -11.55 -0.71 -1.13
N SER A 292 -10.77 0.31 -1.51
CA SER A 292 -9.70 0.87 -0.67
C SER A 292 -10.23 1.42 0.65
N ASN A 293 -11.36 2.13 0.63
CA ASN A 293 -11.99 2.66 1.86
C ASN A 293 -12.52 1.51 2.75
N LEU A 294 -13.12 0.48 2.15
CA LEU A 294 -13.55 -0.70 2.88
C LEU A 294 -12.37 -1.45 3.51
N ARG A 295 -11.27 -1.63 2.78
CA ARG A 295 -10.02 -2.21 3.30
C ARG A 295 -9.49 -1.40 4.48
N GLU A 296 -9.45 -0.07 4.37
CA GLU A 296 -9.01 0.81 5.47
C GLU A 296 -9.85 0.62 6.73
N PHE A 297 -11.17 0.52 6.57
CA PHE A 297 -12.07 0.23 7.70
C PHE A 297 -11.76 -1.13 8.34
N LEU A 298 -11.63 -2.19 7.54
CA LEU A 298 -11.32 -3.55 8.03
C LEU A 298 -9.96 -3.62 8.72
N ILE A 299 -8.93 -2.99 8.13
CA ILE A 299 -7.60 -2.89 8.73
C ILE A 299 -7.66 -2.14 10.06
N GLY A 300 -8.41 -1.03 10.12
CA GLY A 300 -8.59 -0.29 11.37
C GLY A 300 -9.25 -1.16 12.45
N PHE A 301 -10.30 -1.90 12.10
CA PHE A 301 -10.96 -2.83 13.02
C PHE A 301 -10.04 -3.96 13.50
N GLN A 302 -9.24 -4.52 12.59
CA GLN A 302 -8.25 -5.53 12.93
C GLN A 302 -7.17 -4.97 13.88
N GLY A 303 -6.61 -3.80 13.58
CA GLY A 303 -5.62 -3.14 14.44
C GLY A 303 -6.17 -2.87 15.84
N ASP A 304 -7.41 -2.37 15.93
CA ASP A 304 -8.08 -2.16 17.23
C ASP A 304 -8.23 -3.48 18.02
N THR A 305 -8.54 -4.59 17.32
CA THR A 305 -8.70 -5.91 17.95
C THR A 305 -7.35 -6.47 18.45
N GLU A 306 -6.29 -6.36 17.65
CA GLU A 306 -4.94 -6.79 18.05
C GLU A 306 -4.42 -5.95 19.24
N GLU A 307 -4.70 -4.65 19.28
CA GLU A 307 -4.36 -3.79 20.42
C GLU A 307 -5.09 -4.23 21.71
N ILE A 308 -6.40 -4.52 21.63
CA ILE A 308 -7.19 -5.02 22.77
C ILE A 308 -6.65 -6.37 23.27
N LEU A 309 -6.36 -7.30 22.35
CA LEU A 309 -5.81 -8.62 22.71
C LEU A 309 -4.46 -8.50 23.41
N ASN A 310 -3.56 -7.66 22.89
CA ASN A 310 -2.25 -7.42 23.49
C ASN A 310 -2.36 -6.76 24.87
N PHE A 311 -3.27 -5.79 25.02
CA PHE A 311 -3.55 -5.18 26.33
C PHE A 311 -4.11 -6.21 27.31
N SER A 312 -5.10 -7.00 26.90
CA SER A 312 -5.66 -8.07 27.74
C SER A 312 -4.60 -9.07 28.17
N LYS A 313 -3.71 -9.48 27.27
CA LYS A 313 -2.61 -10.40 27.57
C LYS A 313 -1.67 -9.81 28.63
N LYS A 314 -1.23 -8.56 28.46
CA LYS A 314 -0.36 -7.88 29.42
C LYS A 314 -1.03 -7.68 30.79
N THR A 315 -2.32 -7.37 30.80
CA THR A 315 -3.09 -7.22 32.05
C THR A 315 -3.20 -8.56 32.79
N LEU A 316 -3.39 -9.66 32.06
CA LEU A 316 -3.37 -11.01 32.65
C LEU A 316 -1.98 -11.35 33.21
N GLU A 317 -0.91 -11.15 32.44
CA GLU A 317 0.47 -11.35 32.90
C GLU A 317 0.80 -10.52 34.15
N SER A 318 0.33 -9.27 34.20
CA SER A 318 0.50 -8.40 35.39
C SER A 318 -0.32 -8.89 36.58
N SER A 319 -1.53 -9.42 36.33
CA SER A 319 -2.38 -9.96 37.40
C SER A 319 -1.77 -11.23 38.00
N ASP A 320 -1.19 -12.09 37.15
CA ASP A 320 -0.49 -13.30 37.57
C ASP A 320 0.74 -12.94 38.43
N ALA A 321 1.53 -11.94 38.00
CA ALA A 321 2.67 -11.44 38.79
C ALA A 321 2.25 -10.89 40.17
N ILE A 322 1.14 -10.15 40.24
CA ILE A 322 0.60 -9.67 41.53
C ILE A 322 0.14 -10.85 42.41
N GLN A 323 -0.49 -11.87 41.83
CA GLN A 323 -0.87 -13.06 42.59
C GLN A 323 0.36 -13.80 43.15
N GLU A 324 1.42 -13.89 42.36
CA GLU A 324 2.69 -14.48 42.80
C GLU A 324 3.30 -13.69 43.96
N GLU A 325 3.40 -12.35 43.85
CA GLU A 325 3.90 -11.51 44.94
C GLU A 325 3.04 -11.61 46.21
N ILE A 326 1.71 -11.64 46.08
CA ILE A 326 0.81 -11.85 47.23
C ILE A 326 1.05 -13.24 47.86
N GLY A 327 1.31 -14.26 47.04
CA GLY A 327 1.70 -15.59 47.48
C GLY A 327 2.99 -15.57 48.30
N THR A 328 4.05 -14.96 47.76
CA THR A 328 5.34 -14.81 48.45
C THR A 328 5.20 -14.00 49.74
N MET A 329 4.41 -12.92 49.76
CA MET A 329 4.16 -12.16 50.98
C MET A 329 3.44 -12.99 52.05
N LYS A 330 2.47 -13.83 51.66
CA LYS A 330 1.81 -14.77 52.59
C LYS A 330 2.80 -15.79 53.15
N GLU A 331 3.68 -16.35 52.33
CA GLU A 331 4.70 -17.30 52.78
C GLU A 331 5.71 -16.65 53.73
N LEU A 332 6.15 -15.42 53.46
CA LEU A 332 7.02 -14.66 54.36
C LEU A 332 6.34 -14.31 55.69
N TYR A 333 5.03 -14.02 55.68
CA TYR A 333 4.27 -13.70 56.89
C TYR A 333 3.88 -14.95 57.72
N CYS A 334 3.78 -16.11 57.07
CA CYS A 334 3.46 -17.39 57.71
C CYS A 334 4.70 -18.26 58.00
N SER A 335 5.90 -17.83 57.63
CA SER A 335 7.15 -18.49 58.00
C SER A 335 7.35 -18.43 59.52
N PRO A 336 7.47 -19.58 60.22
CA PRO A 336 7.67 -19.63 61.66
C PRO A 336 9.15 -19.38 62.00
N GLU A 337 9.66 -18.18 61.74
CA GLU A 337 10.98 -17.75 62.21
C GLU A 337 10.82 -16.40 62.91
N GLY A 338 10.49 -16.46 64.20
CA GLY A 338 10.29 -15.28 65.05
C GLY A 338 9.71 -15.56 66.44
N LEU A 339 9.58 -16.83 66.83
CA LEU A 339 9.22 -17.25 68.19
C LEU A 339 10.28 -18.23 68.71
N ASP A 340 11.53 -17.79 68.76
CA ASP A 340 12.53 -18.36 69.66
C ASP A 340 13.73 -17.39 69.75
N SER A 341 13.61 -16.41 70.65
CA SER A 341 14.71 -15.86 71.45
C SER A 341 14.17 -14.99 72.58
#